data_AF-A0A2E3WV62-F1
#
_entry.id   AF-A0A2E3WV62-F1
#
_cell.length_a   1.000
_cell.length_b   1.000
_cell.length_c   1.000
_cell.angle_alpha   90.00
_cell.angle_beta   90.00
_cell.angle_gamma   90.00
#
_symmetry.space_group_name_H-M   'P 1'
#
loop_
_entity.id
_entity.type
_entity.pdbx_description
1 polymer ?
#
loop_
_entity_poly.entity_id
_entity_poly.type
_entity_poly.pdbx_seq_one_letter_code
_entity_poly.pdbx_strand_id
1 'polypeptide(L)'
;MKKLITATLFVLSGLFLMGAVNDQMPTMPFDCADPFRDTLVCKTMRHLRSNVHLLGEQRDLMRVDFEMLKNLGEDIESMVSHLLVQRSDSGHLEDLNEVRALAAQLSEAALDERVEALTYANNIQSTCQRCHNSAQPSSGHRWDQIYKVNWSMIVETCNTPAPDRSPYVCKNMFAMLSAVDYFYSATQLQNFNFATIISVANELGRVAKDLKDRNMTHGEDSIQLFSEIIQRAEKIEILSRSEDLEVVQHMNQVTSTCFACHGMDGTSGSEDNGSIEFSPFN
;
A
#
# COMPACT_ATOMS: atom_id res chain seq x y z
N MET A 1 -58.63 28.34 2.17
CA MET A 1 -58.17 28.30 0.77
C MET A 1 -56.66 28.48 0.75
N LYS A 2 -55.97 27.57 0.05
CA LYS A 2 -54.55 27.24 0.15
C LYS A 2 -53.64 28.44 -0.15
N LYS A 3 -52.70 28.76 0.75
CA LYS A 3 -51.52 29.59 0.43
C LYS A 3 -50.42 28.66 -0.06
N LEU A 4 -50.04 28.84 -1.31
CA LEU A 4 -48.90 28.20 -1.97
C LEU A 4 -47.63 28.84 -1.41
N ILE A 5 -46.78 28.06 -0.73
CA ILE A 5 -45.43 28.49 -0.36
C ILE A 5 -44.50 27.90 -1.42
N THR A 6 -43.99 28.77 -2.29
CA THR A 6 -42.95 28.43 -3.25
C THR A 6 -41.63 28.32 -2.48
N ALA A 7 -41.13 27.11 -2.28
CA ALA A 7 -39.79 26.88 -1.75
C ALA A 7 -38.79 26.94 -2.92
N THR A 8 -38.03 28.03 -2.98
CA THR A 8 -36.89 28.17 -3.88
C THR A 8 -35.73 27.34 -3.34
N LEU A 9 -35.41 26.23 -4.02
CA LEU A 9 -34.22 25.43 -3.74
C LEU A 9 -32.98 26.21 -4.20
N PHE A 10 -32.17 26.71 -3.26
CA PHE A 10 -30.81 27.14 -3.55
C PHE A 10 -29.92 25.89 -3.63
N VAL A 11 -29.55 25.50 -4.85
CA VAL A 11 -28.45 24.56 -5.08
C VAL A 11 -27.17 25.37 -4.93
N LEU A 12 -26.52 25.30 -3.76
CA LEU A 12 -25.13 25.74 -3.62
C LEU A 12 -24.25 24.74 -4.38
N SER A 13 -23.94 25.07 -5.63
CA SER A 13 -22.79 24.55 -6.35
C SER A 13 -21.52 25.04 -5.67
N GLY A 14 -20.99 24.25 -4.74
CA GLY A 14 -19.67 24.45 -4.16
C GLY A 14 -18.60 24.14 -5.21
N LEU A 15 -18.15 25.16 -5.93
CA LEU A 15 -16.86 25.13 -6.63
C LEU A 15 -15.78 25.03 -5.53
N PHE A 16 -15.25 23.83 -5.29
CA PHE A 16 -13.99 23.67 -4.60
C PHE A 16 -12.88 24.22 -5.52
N LEU A 17 -12.34 25.38 -5.15
CA LEU A 17 -11.04 25.83 -5.61
C LEU A 17 -10.01 24.86 -5.04
N MET A 18 -9.71 23.79 -5.77
CA MET A 18 -8.51 23.00 -5.52
C MET A 18 -7.31 23.93 -5.77
N GLY A 19 -6.70 24.41 -4.70
CA GLY A 19 -5.38 24.99 -4.77
C GLY A 19 -4.45 23.95 -5.38
N ALA A 20 -3.69 24.35 -6.40
CA ALA A 20 -2.70 23.52 -7.03
C ALA A 20 -1.68 23.05 -5.97
N VAL A 21 -1.85 21.82 -5.48
CA VAL A 21 -0.78 21.09 -4.81
C VAL A 21 0.31 20.93 -5.87
N ASN A 22 1.49 21.48 -5.60
CA ASN A 22 2.58 21.55 -6.57
C ASN A 22 2.95 20.11 -7.02
N ASP A 23 2.61 19.81 -8.27
CA ASP A 23 2.62 18.50 -8.95
C ASP A 23 4.05 18.02 -9.26
N GLN A 24 4.83 17.72 -8.23
CA GLN A 24 6.08 16.96 -8.40
C GLN A 24 6.08 15.74 -7.48
N MET A 25 5.11 14.85 -7.71
CA MET A 25 5.34 13.44 -7.40
C MET A 25 6.54 12.97 -8.23
N PRO A 26 7.50 12.22 -7.64
CA PRO A 26 8.47 11.49 -8.43
C PRO A 26 7.70 10.64 -9.44
N THR A 27 7.87 10.91 -10.73
CA THR A 27 7.42 9.98 -11.77
C THR A 27 8.33 8.77 -11.65
N MET A 28 7.88 7.74 -10.95
CA MET A 28 8.50 6.42 -11.10
C MET A 28 8.51 6.10 -12.60
N PRO A 29 9.63 5.65 -13.19
CA PRO A 29 9.74 5.37 -14.63
C PRO A 29 8.94 4.12 -15.05
N PHE A 30 7.97 3.72 -14.25
CA PHE A 30 7.18 2.52 -14.42
C PHE A 30 5.74 2.95 -14.69
N ASP A 31 5.51 3.48 -15.90
CA ASP A 31 4.21 3.31 -16.52
C ASP A 31 3.85 1.85 -16.38
N CYS A 32 2.67 1.57 -15.85
CA CYS A 32 2.27 0.19 -15.69
C CYS A 32 2.36 -0.51 -17.04
N ALA A 33 3.23 -1.52 -17.12
CA ALA A 33 3.32 -2.43 -18.25
C ALA A 33 2.07 -3.33 -18.20
N ASP A 34 0.92 -2.72 -18.46
CA ASP A 34 -0.37 -3.32 -18.23
C ASP A 34 -0.71 -4.27 -19.38
N PRO A 35 -0.87 -5.57 -19.12
CA PRO A 35 -1.42 -6.48 -20.12
C PRO A 35 -2.88 -6.15 -20.49
N PHE A 36 -3.62 -5.43 -19.63
CA PHE A 36 -5.01 -5.03 -19.86
C PHE A 36 -5.16 -3.73 -20.67
N ARG A 37 -4.05 -3.02 -20.95
CA ARG A 37 -4.01 -1.73 -21.66
C ARG A 37 -4.96 -0.66 -21.09
N ASP A 38 -5.16 -0.69 -19.78
CA ASP A 38 -6.02 0.19 -19.00
C ASP A 38 -5.30 0.66 -17.74
N THR A 39 -4.82 1.91 -17.84
CA THR A 39 -4.05 2.57 -16.79
C THR A 39 -4.78 2.58 -15.44
N LEU A 40 -6.11 2.69 -15.42
CA LEU A 40 -6.87 2.73 -14.17
C LEU A 40 -6.91 1.35 -13.53
N VAL A 41 -7.22 0.31 -14.30
CA VAL A 41 -7.20 -1.08 -13.80
C VAL A 41 -5.83 -1.42 -13.24
N CYS A 42 -4.76 -1.07 -13.94
CA CYS A 42 -3.45 -1.38 -13.40
C CYS A 42 -3.11 -0.60 -12.11
N LYS A 43 -3.42 0.70 -12.06
CA LYS A 43 -3.20 1.48 -10.83
C LYS A 43 -4.01 0.90 -9.67
N THR A 44 -5.25 0.47 -9.90
CA THR A 44 -6.10 -0.19 -8.90
C THR A 44 -5.53 -1.54 -8.47
N MET A 45 -5.06 -2.36 -9.39
CA MET A 45 -4.38 -3.63 -9.06
C MET A 45 -3.09 -3.40 -8.27
N ARG A 46 -2.38 -2.29 -8.50
CA ARG A 46 -1.19 -1.91 -7.72
C ARG A 46 -1.58 -1.59 -6.29
N HIS A 47 -2.63 -0.81 -6.12
CA HIS A 47 -3.12 -0.43 -4.80
C HIS A 47 -3.73 -1.63 -4.05
N LEU A 48 -4.40 -2.54 -4.76
CA LEU A 48 -4.84 -3.81 -4.19
C LEU A 48 -3.63 -4.62 -3.69
N ARG A 49 -2.55 -4.69 -4.47
CA ARG A 49 -1.33 -5.38 -4.09
C ARG A 49 -0.69 -4.81 -2.83
N SER A 50 -0.58 -3.49 -2.71
CA SER A 50 0.01 -2.84 -1.52
C SER A 50 -0.83 -3.12 -0.26
N ASN A 51 -2.15 -3.08 -0.36
CA ASN A 51 -3.05 -3.51 0.72
C ASN A 51 -2.85 -4.98 1.11
N VAL A 52 -2.71 -5.88 0.13
CA VAL A 52 -2.45 -7.31 0.39
C VAL A 52 -1.10 -7.54 1.07
N HIS A 53 -0.07 -6.74 0.77
CA HIS A 53 1.21 -6.83 1.50
C HIS A 53 1.08 -6.35 2.94
N LEU A 54 0.37 -5.24 3.17
CA LEU A 54 0.10 -4.76 4.53
C LEU A 54 -0.62 -5.82 5.38
N LEU A 55 -1.50 -6.64 4.78
CA LEU A 55 -2.06 -7.83 5.45
C LEU A 55 -0.99 -8.89 5.76
N GLY A 56 -0.11 -9.20 4.82
CA GLY A 56 0.98 -10.16 5.00
C GLY A 56 1.98 -9.74 6.09
N GLU A 57 2.20 -8.44 6.26
CA GLU A 57 3.12 -7.88 7.27
C GLU A 57 2.65 -8.10 8.69
N GLN A 58 1.34 -8.01 8.94
CA GLN A 58 0.76 -8.35 10.23
C GLN A 58 1.20 -9.77 10.65
N ARG A 59 1.13 -10.73 9.73
CA ARG A 59 1.65 -12.08 9.96
C ARG A 59 3.17 -12.09 10.15
N ASP A 60 3.92 -11.48 9.24
CA ASP A 60 5.38 -11.62 9.20
C ASP A 60 6.08 -10.97 10.40
N LEU A 61 5.49 -9.89 10.93
CA LEU A 61 5.92 -9.22 12.16
C LEU A 61 5.28 -9.80 13.43
N MET A 62 4.41 -10.80 13.31
CA MET A 62 3.60 -11.38 14.40
C MET A 62 2.82 -10.30 15.18
N ARG A 63 2.25 -9.35 14.43
CA ARG A 63 1.43 -8.25 14.94
C ARG A 63 -0.03 -8.53 14.58
N VAL A 64 -0.94 -8.28 15.54
CA VAL A 64 -2.38 -8.36 15.30
C VAL A 64 -2.94 -6.99 15.63
N ASP A 65 -2.94 -6.11 14.63
CA ASP A 65 -3.62 -4.82 14.69
C ASP A 65 -5.02 -4.96 14.06
N PHE A 66 -6.03 -5.19 14.91
CA PHE A 66 -7.40 -5.38 14.45
C PHE A 66 -7.98 -4.13 13.76
N GLU A 67 -7.58 -2.93 14.17
CA GLU A 67 -8.05 -1.71 13.52
C GLU A 67 -7.47 -1.59 12.10
N MET A 68 -6.18 -1.89 11.92
CA MET A 68 -5.55 -1.94 10.61
C MET A 68 -6.16 -3.05 9.74
N LEU A 69 -6.37 -4.26 10.28
CA LEU A 69 -7.01 -5.36 9.55
C LEU A 69 -8.42 -4.99 9.08
N LYS A 70 -9.21 -4.32 9.92
CA LYS A 70 -10.53 -3.82 9.57
C LYS A 70 -10.46 -2.84 8.40
N ASN A 71 -9.63 -1.80 8.52
CA ASN A 71 -9.53 -0.72 7.53
C ASN A 71 -8.99 -1.24 6.18
N LEU A 72 -8.01 -2.16 6.20
CA LEU A 72 -7.53 -2.84 5.00
C LEU A 72 -8.62 -3.71 4.36
N GLY A 73 -9.42 -4.42 5.16
CA GLY A 73 -10.56 -5.19 4.66
C GLY A 73 -11.58 -4.31 3.92
N GLU A 74 -11.96 -3.19 4.52
CA GLU A 74 -12.88 -2.22 3.92
C GLU A 74 -12.31 -1.61 2.61
N ASP A 75 -11.02 -1.26 2.58
CA ASP A 75 -10.36 -0.69 1.40
C ASP A 75 -10.27 -1.71 0.26
N ILE A 76 -9.90 -2.97 0.58
CA ILE A 76 -9.85 -4.08 -0.39
C ILE A 76 -11.24 -4.36 -0.96
N GLU A 77 -12.26 -4.46 -0.11
CA GLU A 77 -13.64 -4.72 -0.55
C GLU A 77 -14.13 -3.63 -1.53
N SER A 78 -13.87 -2.36 -1.21
CA SER A 78 -14.20 -1.20 -2.04
C SER A 78 -13.50 -1.26 -3.40
N MET A 79 -12.18 -1.44 -3.41
CA MET A 79 -11.39 -1.52 -4.64
C MET A 79 -11.83 -2.67 -5.54
N VAL A 80 -12.04 -3.86 -4.97
CA VAL A 80 -12.44 -5.04 -5.74
C VAL A 80 -13.85 -4.88 -6.28
N SER A 81 -14.74 -4.24 -5.53
CA SER A 81 -16.09 -3.91 -6.03
C SER A 81 -16.03 -2.99 -7.26
N HIS A 82 -15.13 -2.00 -7.27
CA HIS A 82 -14.91 -1.16 -8.45
C HIS A 82 -14.32 -1.94 -9.64
N LEU A 83 -13.35 -2.83 -9.40
CA LEU A 83 -12.77 -3.69 -10.44
C LEU A 83 -13.81 -4.61 -11.08
N LEU A 84 -14.71 -5.21 -10.28
CA LEU A 84 -15.77 -6.09 -10.75
C LEU A 84 -16.78 -5.37 -11.67
N VAL A 85 -17.05 -4.08 -11.40
CA VAL A 85 -17.90 -3.25 -12.28
C VAL A 85 -17.20 -2.93 -13.60
N GLN A 86 -15.89 -2.68 -13.57
CA GLN A 86 -15.11 -2.29 -14.74
C GLN A 86 -14.68 -3.47 -15.62
N ARG A 87 -14.56 -4.68 -15.05
CA ARG A 87 -13.97 -5.87 -15.70
C ARG A 87 -14.79 -7.14 -15.48
N SER A 88 -16.07 -7.06 -15.83
CA SER A 88 -17.02 -8.18 -15.75
C SER A 88 -16.68 -9.36 -16.67
N ASP A 89 -15.75 -9.19 -17.61
CA ASP A 89 -15.32 -10.18 -18.61
C ASP A 89 -13.90 -10.74 -18.36
N SER A 90 -13.27 -10.39 -17.22
CA SER A 90 -11.90 -10.79 -16.93
C SER A 90 -11.79 -12.24 -16.46
N GLY A 91 -10.68 -12.91 -16.80
CA GLY A 91 -10.28 -14.19 -16.21
C GLY A 91 -10.01 -14.14 -14.69
N HIS A 92 -10.13 -12.95 -14.08
CA HIS A 92 -10.02 -12.71 -12.64
C HIS A 92 -11.38 -12.68 -11.92
N LEU A 93 -12.52 -12.82 -12.64
CA LEU A 93 -13.84 -12.58 -12.05
C LEU A 93 -14.14 -13.46 -10.83
N GLU A 94 -13.83 -14.76 -10.90
CA GLU A 94 -14.04 -15.69 -9.78
C GLU A 94 -13.15 -15.34 -8.58
N ASP A 95 -11.86 -15.16 -8.83
CA ASP A 95 -10.88 -14.80 -7.79
C ASP A 95 -11.19 -13.43 -7.15
N LEU A 96 -11.61 -12.43 -7.93
CA LEU A 96 -12.01 -11.12 -7.41
C LEU A 96 -13.29 -11.21 -6.57
N ASN A 97 -14.26 -12.04 -6.96
CA ASN A 97 -15.43 -12.27 -6.11
C ASN A 97 -15.05 -12.95 -4.79
N GLU A 98 -14.13 -13.91 -4.83
CA GLU A 98 -13.58 -14.57 -3.64
C GLU A 98 -12.85 -13.56 -2.73
N VAL A 99 -11.94 -12.73 -3.29
CA VAL A 99 -11.22 -11.70 -2.54
C VAL A 99 -12.19 -10.70 -1.90
N ARG A 100 -13.21 -10.23 -2.63
CA ARG A 100 -14.22 -9.31 -2.07
C ARG A 100 -14.94 -9.93 -0.87
N ALA A 101 -15.38 -11.19 -0.99
CA ALA A 101 -16.07 -11.89 0.09
C ALA A 101 -15.17 -12.08 1.32
N LEU A 102 -13.91 -12.45 1.10
CA LEU A 102 -12.93 -12.58 2.17
C LEU A 102 -12.60 -11.23 2.82
N ALA A 103 -12.58 -10.13 2.06
CA ALA A 103 -12.33 -8.78 2.58
C ALA A 103 -13.46 -8.29 3.50
N ALA A 104 -14.72 -8.56 3.12
CA ALA A 104 -15.87 -8.30 3.99
C ALA A 104 -15.84 -9.16 5.27
N GLN A 105 -15.45 -10.43 5.16
CA GLN A 105 -15.30 -11.30 6.33
C GLN A 105 -14.13 -10.87 7.23
N LEU A 106 -13.04 -10.39 6.63
CA LEU A 106 -11.91 -9.81 7.34
C LEU A 106 -12.35 -8.59 8.14
N SER A 107 -13.05 -7.63 7.53
CA SER A 107 -13.48 -6.41 8.22
C SER A 107 -14.46 -6.70 9.36
N GLU A 108 -15.42 -7.60 9.15
CA GLU A 108 -16.35 -8.07 10.19
C GLU A 108 -15.61 -8.77 11.34
N ALA A 109 -14.72 -9.71 11.03
CA ALA A 109 -13.96 -10.42 12.05
C ALA A 109 -13.02 -9.50 12.83
N ALA A 110 -12.37 -8.54 12.16
CA ALA A 110 -11.46 -7.61 12.78
C ALA A 110 -12.20 -6.59 13.67
N LEU A 111 -13.40 -6.15 13.28
CA LEU A 111 -14.26 -5.31 14.11
C LEU A 111 -14.63 -5.98 15.44
N ASP A 112 -14.84 -7.29 15.41
CA ASP A 112 -15.13 -8.11 16.59
C ASP A 112 -13.87 -8.63 17.31
N GLU A 113 -12.67 -8.22 16.88
CA GLU A 113 -11.37 -8.69 17.39
C GLU A 113 -11.22 -10.22 17.37
N ARG A 114 -11.82 -10.87 16.36
CA ARG A 114 -11.79 -12.33 16.18
C ARG A 114 -10.51 -12.79 15.49
N VAL A 115 -9.89 -13.84 16.01
CA VAL A 115 -8.64 -14.41 15.47
C VAL A 115 -8.77 -14.88 14.01
N GLU A 116 -10.00 -15.20 13.59
CA GLU A 116 -10.36 -15.53 12.22
C GLU A 116 -10.02 -14.41 11.23
N ALA A 117 -9.90 -13.15 11.67
CA ALA A 117 -9.40 -12.06 10.85
C ALA A 117 -8.04 -12.41 10.21
N LEU A 118 -7.14 -13.05 10.95
CA LEU A 118 -5.86 -13.49 10.40
C LEU A 118 -6.01 -14.61 9.37
N THR A 119 -7.00 -15.48 9.54
CA THR A 119 -7.32 -16.52 8.55
C THR A 119 -7.80 -15.89 7.25
N TYR A 120 -8.72 -14.91 7.33
CA TYR A 120 -9.21 -14.20 6.15
C TYR A 120 -8.10 -13.40 5.45
N ALA A 121 -7.26 -12.69 6.21
CA ALA A 121 -6.09 -11.99 5.67
C ALA A 121 -5.14 -12.94 4.90
N ASN A 122 -4.83 -14.10 5.46
CA ASN A 122 -4.00 -15.12 4.81
C ASN A 122 -4.66 -15.71 3.55
N ASN A 123 -5.97 -15.92 3.58
CA ASN A 123 -6.71 -16.41 2.41
C ASN A 123 -6.71 -15.38 1.29
N ILE A 124 -6.91 -14.08 1.58
CA ILE A 124 -6.79 -13.00 0.58
C ILE A 124 -5.42 -13.04 -0.08
N GLN A 125 -4.35 -13.10 0.73
CA GLN A 125 -2.99 -13.18 0.21
C GLN A 125 -2.77 -14.42 -0.66
N SER A 126 -3.29 -15.57 -0.23
CA SER A 126 -3.17 -16.85 -0.95
C SER A 126 -3.92 -16.83 -2.28
N THR A 127 -5.13 -16.25 -2.32
CA THR A 127 -5.93 -16.11 -3.56
C THR A 127 -5.21 -15.20 -4.55
N CYS A 128 -4.71 -14.04 -4.12
CA CYS A 128 -3.92 -13.16 -4.98
C CYS A 128 -2.59 -13.81 -5.44
N GLN A 129 -1.93 -14.58 -4.57
CA GLN A 129 -0.69 -15.29 -4.91
C GLN A 129 -0.94 -16.43 -5.89
N ARG A 130 -2.06 -17.16 -5.78
CA ARG A 130 -2.44 -18.21 -6.74
C ARG A 130 -2.47 -17.66 -8.17
N CYS A 131 -3.08 -16.49 -8.38
CA CYS A 131 -3.23 -15.86 -9.69
C CYS A 131 -1.92 -15.30 -10.27
N HIS A 132 -1.04 -14.80 -9.41
CA HIS A 132 0.12 -13.99 -9.80
C HIS A 132 1.44 -14.52 -9.26
N ASN A 133 1.53 -15.82 -8.94
CA ASN A 133 2.74 -16.43 -8.42
C ASN A 133 3.92 -16.27 -9.40
N SER A 134 5.13 -16.32 -8.86
CA SER A 134 6.37 -16.06 -9.60
C SER A 134 6.77 -17.19 -10.57
N ALA A 135 6.21 -18.39 -10.44
CA ALA A 135 6.63 -19.57 -11.21
C ALA A 135 5.75 -19.83 -12.45
N GLN A 136 4.43 -19.83 -12.26
CA GLN A 136 3.38 -20.14 -13.22
C GLN A 136 2.09 -19.36 -12.87
N PRO A 137 2.02 -18.05 -13.18
CA PRO A 137 0.84 -17.25 -12.88
C PRO A 137 -0.36 -17.73 -13.71
N SER A 138 -1.47 -18.10 -13.08
CA SER A 138 -2.70 -18.47 -13.82
C SER A 138 -3.31 -17.28 -14.56
N SER A 139 -3.03 -16.06 -14.09
CA SER A 139 -3.37 -14.81 -14.78
C SER A 139 -2.55 -14.56 -16.06
N GLY A 140 -1.51 -15.36 -16.32
CA GLY A 140 -0.53 -15.11 -17.39
C GLY A 140 0.53 -14.07 -17.04
N HIS A 141 0.42 -13.40 -15.89
CA HIS A 141 1.34 -12.33 -15.46
C HIS A 141 1.77 -12.47 -14.01
N ARG A 142 3.08 -12.42 -13.77
CA ARG A 142 3.63 -12.38 -12.42
C ARG A 142 3.51 -10.98 -11.84
N TRP A 143 3.31 -10.88 -10.54
CA TRP A 143 3.27 -9.57 -9.86
C TRP A 143 4.52 -8.70 -10.10
N ASP A 144 5.70 -9.31 -10.20
CA ASP A 144 6.96 -8.60 -10.46
C ASP A 144 7.16 -8.23 -11.93
N GLN A 145 6.43 -8.85 -12.87
CA GLN A 145 6.38 -8.36 -14.25
C GLN A 145 5.56 -7.07 -14.37
N ILE A 146 4.54 -6.93 -13.53
CA ILE A 146 3.65 -5.75 -13.55
C ILE A 146 4.30 -4.57 -12.81
N TYR A 147 5.13 -4.81 -11.79
CA TYR A 147 5.67 -3.75 -10.92
C TYR A 147 7.15 -3.87 -10.53
N LYS A 148 7.95 -4.68 -11.26
CA LYS A 148 9.42 -4.90 -11.12
C LYS A 148 9.95 -5.42 -9.77
N VAL A 149 9.20 -5.32 -8.67
CA VAL A 149 9.59 -5.82 -7.34
C VAL A 149 9.03 -7.22 -7.12
N ASN A 150 9.91 -8.20 -6.82
CA ASN A 150 9.54 -9.59 -6.53
C ASN A 150 9.45 -9.85 -5.02
N TRP A 151 8.25 -9.69 -4.47
CA TRP A 151 8.02 -9.75 -3.02
C TRP A 151 8.11 -11.14 -2.41
N SER A 152 7.68 -12.19 -3.11
CA SER A 152 7.86 -13.56 -2.62
C SER A 152 9.35 -13.87 -2.42
N MET A 153 10.18 -13.42 -3.36
CA MET A 153 11.63 -13.52 -3.25
C MET A 153 12.18 -12.68 -2.08
N ILE A 154 11.67 -11.47 -1.82
CA ILE A 154 12.12 -10.63 -0.68
C ILE A 154 11.81 -11.33 0.65
N VAL A 155 10.61 -11.86 0.83
CA VAL A 155 10.23 -12.57 2.08
C VAL A 155 11.06 -13.85 2.26
N GLU A 156 11.24 -14.65 1.22
CA GLU A 156 12.11 -15.83 1.25
C GLU A 156 13.56 -15.45 1.59
N THR A 157 14.06 -14.37 1.00
CA THR A 157 15.40 -13.81 1.24
C THR A 157 15.55 -13.35 2.68
N CYS A 158 14.56 -12.67 3.25
CA CYS A 158 14.57 -12.25 4.66
C CYS A 158 14.62 -13.43 5.64
N ASN A 159 14.03 -14.57 5.27
CA ASN A 159 14.03 -15.78 6.10
C ASN A 159 15.26 -16.68 5.87
N THR A 160 16.04 -16.43 4.81
CA THR A 160 17.25 -17.21 4.52
C THR A 160 18.42 -16.70 5.37
N PRO A 161 19.03 -17.54 6.23
CA PRO A 161 20.17 -17.13 7.05
C PRO A 161 21.34 -16.69 6.18
N ALA A 162 21.87 -15.49 6.43
CA ALA A 162 23.13 -15.02 5.86
C ALA A 162 23.95 -14.31 6.97
N PRO A 163 25.29 -14.32 6.90
CA PRO A 163 26.16 -13.79 7.98
C PRO A 163 25.93 -12.30 8.33
N ASP A 164 25.40 -11.54 7.37
CA ASP A 164 25.18 -10.10 7.37
C ASP A 164 23.69 -9.72 7.32
N ARG A 165 22.78 -10.71 7.39
CA ARG A 165 21.34 -10.47 7.27
C ARG A 165 20.62 -10.73 8.58
N SER A 166 20.04 -9.68 9.15
CA SER A 166 19.09 -9.79 10.25
C SER A 166 17.67 -10.01 9.70
N PRO A 167 17.04 -11.19 9.92
CA PRO A 167 15.66 -11.42 9.49
C PRO A 167 14.69 -10.41 10.10
N TYR A 168 14.97 -9.95 11.32
CA TYR A 168 14.18 -8.94 12.00
C TYR A 168 14.27 -7.58 11.28
N VAL A 169 15.47 -7.10 10.94
CA VAL A 169 15.63 -5.85 10.18
C VAL A 169 15.00 -5.97 8.80
N CYS A 170 15.22 -7.08 8.11
CA CYS A 170 14.68 -7.32 6.77
C CYS A 170 13.15 -7.28 6.75
N LYS A 171 12.47 -7.96 7.68
CA LYS A 171 11.00 -7.95 7.78
C LYS A 171 10.43 -6.58 8.15
N ASN A 172 11.11 -5.83 9.02
CA ASN A 172 10.69 -4.47 9.34
C ASN A 172 10.91 -3.50 8.16
N MET A 173 12.03 -3.60 7.43
CA MET A 173 12.23 -2.83 6.20
C MET A 173 11.17 -3.14 5.14
N PHE A 174 10.80 -4.42 5.02
CA PHE A 174 9.69 -4.83 4.17
C PHE A 174 8.38 -4.15 4.59
N ALA A 175 8.08 -4.12 5.89
CA ALA A 175 6.92 -3.41 6.43
C ALA A 175 6.86 -1.93 6.07
N MET A 176 8.00 -1.25 6.18
CA MET A 176 8.10 0.15 5.78
C MET A 176 7.87 0.32 4.27
N LEU A 177 8.37 -0.61 3.45
CA LEU A 177 8.25 -0.53 2.00
C LEU A 177 6.81 -0.75 1.52
N SER A 178 6.01 -1.62 2.13
CA SER A 178 4.60 -1.75 1.73
C SER A 178 3.76 -0.57 2.19
N ALA A 179 4.05 0.03 3.35
CA ALA A 179 3.44 1.29 3.77
C ALA A 179 3.74 2.42 2.76
N VAL A 180 4.99 2.50 2.30
CA VAL A 180 5.41 3.44 1.25
C VAL A 180 4.70 3.18 -0.08
N ASP A 181 4.58 1.92 -0.51
CA ASP A 181 3.88 1.57 -1.76
C ASP A 181 2.36 1.82 -1.63
N TYR A 182 1.78 1.67 -0.44
CA TYR A 182 0.40 2.09 -0.16
C TYR A 182 0.24 3.59 -0.35
N PHE A 183 1.07 4.42 0.29
CA PHE A 183 1.01 5.88 0.12
C PHE A 183 1.17 6.33 -1.33
N TYR A 184 2.14 5.72 -2.04
CA TYR A 184 2.34 6.00 -3.45
C TYR A 184 1.11 5.63 -4.29
N SER A 185 0.61 4.41 -4.14
CA SER A 185 -0.51 3.90 -4.93
C SER A 185 -1.83 4.62 -4.63
N ALA A 186 -2.10 4.96 -3.37
CA ALA A 186 -3.22 5.79 -2.95
C ALA A 186 -3.19 7.16 -3.64
N THR A 187 -2.03 7.81 -3.64
CA THR A 187 -1.86 9.12 -4.27
C THR A 187 -2.02 9.06 -5.79
N GLN A 188 -1.47 8.03 -6.44
CA GLN A 188 -1.60 7.83 -7.89
C GLN A 188 -3.03 7.57 -8.37
N LEU A 189 -3.87 7.01 -7.49
CA LEU A 189 -5.30 6.78 -7.72
C LEU A 189 -6.18 7.94 -7.24
N GLN A 190 -5.62 8.88 -6.47
CA GLN A 190 -6.41 9.83 -5.68
C GLN A 190 -7.43 9.13 -4.77
N ASN A 191 -7.09 7.92 -4.30
CA ASN A 191 -7.91 7.14 -3.37
C ASN A 191 -7.45 7.42 -1.93
N PHE A 192 -8.09 8.36 -1.25
CA PHE A 192 -7.71 8.79 0.09
C PHE A 192 -8.65 8.20 1.14
N ASN A 193 -8.54 6.89 1.38
CA ASN A 193 -9.17 6.27 2.54
C ASN A 193 -8.42 6.69 3.82
N PHE A 194 -8.82 7.80 4.41
CA PHE A 194 -8.12 8.41 5.55
C PHE A 194 -8.00 7.46 6.77
N ALA A 195 -8.97 6.57 6.98
CA ALA A 195 -8.89 5.57 8.06
C ALA A 195 -7.72 4.58 7.80
N THR A 196 -7.61 4.07 6.58
CA THR A 196 -6.48 3.20 6.20
C THR A 196 -5.16 3.97 6.19
N ILE A 197 -5.13 5.22 5.73
CA ILE A 197 -3.93 6.08 5.77
C ILE A 197 -3.44 6.24 7.21
N ILE A 198 -4.34 6.45 8.19
CA ILE A 198 -3.99 6.53 9.62
C ILE A 198 -3.35 5.22 10.09
N SER A 199 -3.99 4.07 9.83
CA SER A 199 -3.44 2.77 10.24
C SER A 199 -2.06 2.50 9.63
N VAL A 200 -1.88 2.81 8.35
CA VAL A 200 -0.60 2.65 7.65
C VAL A 200 0.48 3.59 8.19
N ALA A 201 0.13 4.85 8.48
CA ALA A 201 1.06 5.81 9.08
C ALA A 201 1.49 5.37 10.49
N ASN A 202 0.55 4.91 11.31
CA ASN A 202 0.85 4.41 12.65
C ASN A 202 1.80 3.22 12.61
N GLU A 203 1.57 2.27 11.70
CA GLU A 203 2.46 1.10 11.57
C GLU A 203 3.85 1.50 11.05
N LEU A 204 3.93 2.40 10.07
CA LEU A 204 5.20 2.93 9.57
C LEU A 204 6.01 3.62 10.68
N GLY A 205 5.36 4.52 11.45
CA GLY A 205 5.98 5.22 12.56
C GLY A 205 6.45 4.27 13.65
N ARG A 206 5.63 3.26 13.98
CA ARG A 206 5.98 2.21 14.94
C ARG A 206 7.21 1.43 14.51
N VAL A 207 7.25 0.95 13.27
CA VAL A 207 8.38 0.17 12.75
C VAL A 207 9.67 1.01 12.78
N ALA A 208 9.63 2.24 12.27
CA ALA A 208 10.77 3.15 12.28
C ALA A 208 11.26 3.42 13.72
N LYS A 209 10.33 3.62 14.67
CA LYS A 209 10.65 3.81 16.08
C LYS A 209 11.30 2.58 16.70
N ASP A 210 10.76 1.39 16.47
CA ASP A 210 11.28 0.13 17.03
C ASP A 210 12.72 -0.15 16.55
N LEU A 211 12.99 0.08 15.26
CA LEU A 211 14.33 -0.06 14.70
C LEU A 211 15.32 0.97 15.26
N LYS A 212 14.89 2.23 15.34
CA LYS A 212 15.68 3.32 15.92
C LYS A 212 16.02 3.05 17.38
N ASP A 213 15.03 2.71 18.21
CA ASP A 213 15.20 2.47 19.65
C ASP A 213 16.14 1.29 19.92
N ARG A 214 16.17 0.31 19.01
CA ARG A 214 17.06 -0.86 19.09
C ARG A 214 18.43 -0.65 18.45
N ASN A 215 18.70 0.55 17.93
CA ASN A 215 19.92 0.89 17.21
C ASN A 215 20.21 -0.09 16.04
N MET A 216 19.15 -0.53 15.36
CA MET A 216 19.24 -1.37 14.17
C MET A 216 19.43 -0.47 12.96
N THR A 217 20.42 -0.77 12.12
CA THR A 217 20.75 0.05 10.95
C THR A 217 20.29 -0.59 9.66
N HIS A 218 19.93 0.27 8.70
CA HIS A 218 19.68 -0.07 7.31
C HIS A 218 20.43 0.93 6.42
N GLY A 219 21.77 0.84 6.44
CA GLY A 219 22.67 1.82 5.82
C GLY A 219 23.13 2.93 6.78
N GLU A 220 24.12 3.71 6.33
CA GLU A 220 24.90 4.65 7.15
C GLU A 220 24.06 5.75 7.83
N ASP A 221 22.95 6.20 7.19
CA ASP A 221 22.11 7.30 7.69
C ASP A 221 20.74 6.84 8.26
N SER A 222 20.58 5.54 8.50
CA SER A 222 19.29 4.94 8.85
C SER A 222 18.64 5.50 10.12
N ILE A 223 19.41 5.87 11.16
CA ILE A 223 18.86 6.42 12.41
C ILE A 223 18.24 7.81 12.21
N GLN A 224 18.88 8.65 11.40
CA GLN A 224 18.35 9.97 11.05
C GLN A 224 17.09 9.79 10.19
N LEU A 225 17.15 8.91 9.19
CA LEU A 225 16.01 8.58 8.35
C LEU A 225 14.81 8.09 9.16
N PHE A 226 15.00 7.17 10.12
CA PHE A 226 13.92 6.69 10.98
C PHE A 226 13.32 7.81 11.83
N SER A 227 14.15 8.75 12.31
CA SER A 227 13.66 9.92 13.05
C SER A 227 12.72 10.78 12.21
N GLU A 228 13.05 10.99 10.94
CA GLU A 228 12.20 11.75 10.02
C GLU A 228 10.93 10.99 9.64
N ILE A 229 11.03 9.67 9.44
CA ILE A 229 9.86 8.84 9.13
C ILE A 229 8.86 8.86 10.29
N ILE A 230 9.33 8.79 11.54
CA ILE A 230 8.46 8.90 12.74
C ILE A 230 7.71 10.23 12.73
N GLN A 231 8.42 11.36 12.52
CA GLN A 231 7.80 12.69 12.49
C GLN A 231 6.79 12.83 11.34
N ARG A 232 7.10 12.29 10.15
CA ARG A 232 6.20 12.32 9.00
C ARG A 232 4.97 11.44 9.23
N ALA A 233 5.13 10.25 9.81
CA ALA A 233 4.02 9.37 10.18
C ALA A 233 3.04 10.07 11.14
N GLU A 234 3.55 10.73 12.20
CA GLU A 234 2.73 11.53 13.11
C GLU A 234 1.98 12.65 12.39
N LYS A 235 2.60 13.33 11.42
CA LYS A 235 1.91 14.34 10.61
C LYS A 235 0.85 13.78 9.69
N ILE A 236 1.13 12.65 9.04
CA ILE A 236 0.15 11.97 8.19
C ILE A 236 -1.08 11.59 9.03
N GLU A 237 -0.87 11.03 10.21
CA GLU A 237 -1.95 10.69 11.15
C GLU A 237 -2.79 11.92 11.51
N ILE A 238 -2.16 13.00 11.98
CA ILE A 238 -2.84 14.23 12.40
C ILE A 238 -3.67 14.83 11.26
N LEU A 239 -3.08 14.96 10.07
CA LEU A 239 -3.75 15.57 8.92
C LEU A 239 -4.89 14.68 8.40
N SER A 240 -4.73 13.36 8.44
CA SER A 240 -5.77 12.41 8.04
C SER A 240 -6.99 12.45 8.96
N ARG A 241 -6.80 12.69 10.27
CA ARG A 241 -7.92 12.84 11.22
C ARG A 241 -8.81 14.05 10.91
N SER A 242 -8.25 15.08 10.26
CA SER A 242 -8.98 16.25 9.78
C SER A 242 -9.31 16.20 8.29
N GLU A 243 -9.06 15.07 7.62
CA GLU A 243 -9.22 14.90 6.16
C GLU A 243 -8.51 16.01 5.35
N ASP A 244 -7.39 16.50 5.86
CA ASP A 244 -6.63 17.59 5.24
C ASP A 244 -5.76 17.05 4.10
N LEU A 245 -5.96 17.59 2.89
CA LEU A 245 -5.21 17.19 1.70
C LEU A 245 -3.71 17.52 1.76
N GLU A 246 -3.26 18.34 2.72
CA GLU A 246 -1.83 18.48 3.01
C GLU A 246 -1.19 17.12 3.39
N VAL A 247 -1.98 16.13 3.82
CA VAL A 247 -1.52 14.75 4.03
C VAL A 247 -0.78 14.19 2.81
N VAL A 248 -1.23 14.54 1.60
CA VAL A 248 -0.66 14.05 0.34
C VAL A 248 0.79 14.50 0.18
N GLN A 249 1.12 15.72 0.62
CA GLN A 249 2.49 16.21 0.60
C GLN A 249 3.39 15.36 1.49
N HIS A 250 2.93 15.02 2.70
CA HIS A 250 3.71 14.21 3.63
C HIS A 250 3.84 12.75 3.19
N MET A 251 2.78 12.16 2.63
CA MET A 251 2.82 10.85 1.99
C MET A 251 3.88 10.82 0.88
N ASN A 252 3.86 11.81 -0.02
CA ASN A 252 4.82 11.93 -1.12
C ASN A 252 6.26 12.12 -0.62
N GLN A 253 6.47 12.87 0.45
CA GLN A 253 7.80 13.06 1.05
C GLN A 253 8.36 11.77 1.65
N VAL A 254 7.51 10.97 2.32
CA VAL A 254 7.92 9.63 2.80
C VAL A 254 8.30 8.76 1.60
N THR A 255 7.46 8.70 0.58
CA THR A 255 7.71 7.91 -0.61
C THR A 255 8.99 8.32 -1.33
N SER A 256 9.20 9.61 -1.56
CA SER A 256 10.39 10.10 -2.27
C SER A 256 11.67 9.83 -1.50
N THR A 257 11.66 9.97 -0.17
CA THR A 257 12.82 9.69 0.69
C THR A 257 13.22 8.22 0.58
N CYS A 258 12.25 7.30 0.66
CA CYS A 258 12.51 5.87 0.52
C CYS A 258 12.96 5.51 -0.90
N PHE A 259 12.33 6.06 -1.94
CA PHE A 259 12.68 5.74 -3.33
C PHE A 259 14.04 6.29 -3.74
N ALA A 260 14.42 7.49 -3.30
CA ALA A 260 15.74 8.05 -3.56
C ALA A 260 16.84 7.17 -2.92
N CYS A 261 16.62 6.70 -1.68
CA CYS A 261 17.57 5.81 -1.01
C CYS A 261 17.75 4.46 -1.71
N HIS A 262 16.72 3.98 -2.41
CA HIS A 262 16.71 2.69 -3.10
C HIS A 262 16.93 2.79 -4.62
N GLY A 263 17.28 3.96 -5.15
CA GLY A 263 17.51 4.15 -6.59
C GLY A 263 16.26 3.90 -7.44
N MET A 264 15.07 4.08 -6.87
CA MET A 264 13.79 3.87 -7.55
C MET A 264 13.20 5.14 -8.17
N ASP A 265 13.86 6.30 -8.00
CA ASP A 265 13.36 7.61 -8.45
C ASP A 265 13.50 7.87 -9.97
N GLY A 266 14.02 6.91 -10.73
CA GLY A 266 14.21 7.01 -12.18
C GLY A 266 15.30 7.99 -12.63
N THR A 267 16.09 8.54 -11.72
CA THR A 267 17.19 9.47 -12.03
C THR A 267 18.54 8.79 -12.21
N SER A 268 18.68 7.52 -11.80
CA SER A 268 19.85 6.70 -12.10
C SER A 268 19.79 6.22 -13.55
N GLY A 269 20.30 7.05 -14.47
CA GLY A 269 20.63 6.61 -15.82
C GLY A 269 21.71 5.54 -15.77
N SER A 270 21.32 4.28 -15.80
CA SER A 270 22.18 3.20 -16.28
C SER A 270 21.32 2.11 -16.90
N GLU A 271 21.56 1.89 -18.19
CA GLU A 271 21.22 0.68 -18.91
C GLU A 271 21.81 -0.51 -18.16
N ASP A 272 21.07 -1.09 -17.23
CA ASP A 272 21.29 -2.47 -16.82
C ASP A 272 19.93 -3.09 -16.50
N ASN A 273 19.54 -4.04 -17.35
CA ASN A 273 18.55 -5.08 -17.03
C ASN A 273 19.14 -6.05 -15.99
N GLY A 274 19.74 -5.52 -14.94
CA GLY A 274 20.27 -6.26 -13.80
C GLY A 274 19.16 -6.44 -12.79
N SER A 275 19.00 -7.68 -12.31
CA SER A 275 18.37 -7.99 -11.04
C SER A 275 18.57 -6.87 -10.01
N ILE A 276 17.50 -6.48 -9.32
CA ILE A 276 17.60 -5.68 -8.09
C ILE A 276 18.45 -6.52 -7.12
N GLU A 277 19.77 -6.32 -7.15
CA GLU A 277 20.64 -6.79 -6.09
C GLU A 277 20.30 -5.92 -4.88
N PHE A 278 19.51 -6.50 -3.99
CA PHE A 278 19.43 -6.02 -2.62
C PHE A 278 20.84 -6.08 -2.05
N SER A 279 21.49 -4.92 -1.99
CA SER A 279 22.79 -4.75 -1.35
C SER A 279 22.71 -5.36 0.05
N PRO A 280 23.62 -6.28 0.41
CA PRO A 280 23.62 -6.88 1.72
C PRO A 280 23.92 -5.78 2.74
N PHE A 281 22.98 -5.64 3.66
CA PHE A 281 23.00 -4.77 4.83
C PHE A 281 24.37 -4.86 5.54
N ASN A 282 25.11 -3.75 5.62
CA ASN A 282 26.23 -3.57 6.54
C ASN A 282 25.78 -2.85 7.81
#